data_AF-A0A1M5KUK6-F1
#
_entry.id   AF-A0A1M5KUK6-F1
#
_cell.length_a   1.000
_cell.length_b   1.000
_cell.length_c   1.000
_cell.angle_alpha   90.00
_cell.angle_beta   90.00
_cell.angle_gamma   90.00
#
_symmetry.space_group_name_H-M   'P 1'
#
loop_
_entity.id
_entity.type
_entity.pdbx_description
1 polymer ?
#
loop_
_entity_poly.entity_id
_entity_poly.type
_entity_poly.pdbx_seq_one_letter_code
_entity_poly.pdbx_strand_id
1 'polypeptide(L)'
;MKKIALFLVLVVTLFSCTTDNNDRENFNFDILPVESYILPESFKLGETYEIKLKYQRPTSCHIYQGLYYDKNLNTRTIAIQTATKANQVCTLELPPLSEVSFNFLVTATGSYIFKFYKGKDADDKNLFESVEIQVIP
;
A
#
# COMPACT_ATOMS: atom_id res chain seq x y z
N MET A 1 -50.72 14.55 -30.15
CA MET A 1 -49.36 13.98 -30.14
C MET A 1 -48.34 15.11 -29.95
N LYS A 2 -48.12 15.58 -28.72
CA LYS A 2 -47.11 16.62 -28.39
C LYS A 2 -46.37 16.37 -27.06
N LYS A 3 -46.79 15.36 -26.30
CA LYS A 3 -46.22 15.03 -24.97
C LYS A 3 -45.10 13.99 -25.02
N ILE A 4 -44.95 13.26 -26.13
CA ILE A 4 -43.91 12.23 -26.32
C ILE A 4 -42.56 12.86 -26.71
N ALA A 5 -42.59 13.99 -27.42
CA ALA A 5 -41.37 14.69 -27.84
C ALA A 5 -40.56 15.25 -26.65
N LEU A 6 -41.23 15.63 -25.56
CA LEU A 6 -40.56 16.18 -24.36
C LEU A 6 -39.82 15.09 -23.57
N PHE A 7 -40.29 13.84 -23.63
CA PHE A 7 -39.68 12.71 -22.91
C PHE A 7 -38.41 12.22 -23.60
N LEU A 8 -38.30 12.34 -24.93
CA LEU A 8 -37.11 11.92 -25.67
C LEU A 8 -35.90 12.83 -25.42
N VAL A 9 -36.13 14.12 -25.18
CA VAL A 9 -35.05 15.10 -24.92
C VAL A 9 -34.42 14.89 -23.54
N LEU A 10 -35.18 14.42 -22.55
CA LEU A 10 -34.71 14.21 -21.17
C LEU A 10 -33.82 12.96 -21.03
N VAL A 11 -33.98 11.97 -21.91
CA VAL A 11 -33.21 10.71 -21.86
C VAL A 11 -31.81 10.86 -22.47
N VAL A 12 -31.62 11.79 -23.41
CA VAL A 12 -30.31 11.98 -24.09
C VAL A 12 -29.32 12.77 -23.23
N THR A 13 -29.78 13.59 -22.29
CA THR A 13 -28.90 14.35 -21.39
C THR A 13 -28.28 13.51 -20.26
N LEU A 14 -28.67 12.24 -20.12
CA LEU A 14 -28.12 11.32 -19.11
C LEU A 14 -26.93 10.47 -19.63
N PHE A 15 -26.58 10.58 -20.93
CA PHE A 15 -25.54 9.73 -21.54
C PHE A 15 -24.21 10.44 -21.85
N SER A 16 -24.07 11.74 -21.59
CA SER A 16 -22.82 12.47 -21.83
C SER A 16 -22.02 12.67 -20.53
N CYS A 17 -21.45 11.58 -20.03
CA CYS A 17 -20.24 11.65 -19.23
C CYS A 17 -19.08 11.18 -20.11
N THR A 18 -18.57 12.08 -20.96
CA THR A 18 -17.30 11.82 -21.64
C THR A 18 -16.21 12.06 -20.61
N THR A 19 -15.58 10.99 -20.12
CA THR A 19 -14.35 11.17 -19.35
C THR A 19 -13.24 11.48 -20.34
N ASP A 20 -13.10 12.78 -20.64
CA ASP A 20 -12.03 13.33 -21.47
C ASP A 20 -10.73 13.21 -20.65
N ASN A 21 -10.16 12.02 -20.64
CA ASN A 21 -9.01 11.65 -19.82
C ASN A 21 -7.73 11.67 -20.64
N ASN A 22 -7.52 12.70 -21.46
CA ASN A 22 -6.29 12.78 -22.25
C ASN A 22 -5.08 13.30 -21.45
N ASP A 23 -5.28 13.73 -20.20
CA ASP A 23 -4.22 14.22 -19.29
C ASP A 23 -4.25 13.53 -17.91
N ARG A 24 -4.68 12.27 -17.82
CA ARG A 24 -4.43 11.51 -16.58
C ARG A 24 -2.94 11.17 -16.54
N GLU A 25 -2.20 11.78 -15.63
CA GLU A 25 -0.85 11.30 -15.28
C GLU A 25 -0.95 9.80 -14.98
N ASN A 26 -0.44 8.97 -15.89
CA ASN A 26 -0.48 7.53 -15.71
C ASN A 26 0.57 7.16 -14.67
N PHE A 27 0.17 6.43 -13.63
CA PHE A 27 1.08 5.92 -12.59
C PHE A 27 1.14 4.39 -12.65
N ASN A 28 2.34 3.85 -12.50
CA ASN A 28 2.55 2.43 -12.22
C ASN A 28 2.72 2.27 -10.71
N PHE A 29 2.06 1.27 -10.13
CA PHE A 29 2.15 0.98 -8.69
C PHE A 29 2.95 -0.30 -8.47
N ASP A 30 3.91 -0.22 -7.55
CA ASP A 30 4.83 -1.31 -7.26
C ASP A 30 4.79 -1.65 -5.76
N ILE A 31 4.90 -2.95 -5.47
CA ILE A 31 5.03 -3.48 -4.11
C ILE A 31 6.50 -3.80 -3.86
N LEU A 32 7.12 -3.06 -2.95
CA LEU A 32 8.52 -3.20 -2.59
C LEU A 32 8.70 -3.99 -1.28
N PRO A 33 9.81 -4.74 -1.15
CA PRO A 33 10.14 -5.47 0.06
C PRO A 33 10.46 -4.52 1.22
N VAL A 34 10.20 -5.00 2.44
CA VAL A 34 10.65 -4.36 3.67
C VAL A 34 12.08 -4.84 3.95
N GLU A 35 13.03 -3.91 3.92
CA GLU A 35 14.45 -4.19 4.17
C GLU A 35 14.66 -4.55 5.65
N SER A 36 14.25 -3.65 6.55
CA SER A 36 14.32 -3.85 7.99
C SER A 36 13.16 -3.17 8.72
N TYR A 37 12.93 -3.56 9.96
CA TYR A 37 11.83 -3.07 10.77
C TYR A 37 12.27 -2.92 12.24
N ILE A 38 11.59 -2.04 12.97
CA ILE A 38 11.72 -1.88 14.41
C ILE A 38 10.35 -2.14 15.03
N LEU A 39 10.28 -3.17 15.87
CA LEU A 39 9.10 -3.57 16.62
C LEU A 39 9.39 -3.48 18.13
N PRO A 40 8.38 -3.21 18.97
CA PRO A 40 8.55 -3.35 20.40
C PRO A 40 8.70 -4.83 20.79
N GLU A 41 9.35 -5.10 21.92
CA GLU A 41 9.52 -6.47 22.44
C GLU A 41 8.18 -7.13 22.83
N SER A 42 7.22 -6.32 23.27
CA SER A 42 5.87 -6.75 23.64
C SER A 42 4.86 -5.62 23.46
N PHE A 43 3.59 -5.99 23.40
CA PHE A 43 2.47 -5.06 23.30
C PHE A 43 1.63 -5.05 24.57
N LYS A 44 0.95 -3.93 24.83
CA LYS A 44 -0.12 -3.81 25.82
C LYS A 44 -1.44 -3.52 25.12
N LEU A 45 -2.52 -4.15 25.58
CA LEU A 45 -3.85 -3.97 25.00
C LEU A 45 -4.31 -2.50 25.14
N GLY A 46 -4.79 -1.91 24.05
CA GLY A 46 -5.27 -0.53 24.01
C GLY A 46 -4.19 0.51 23.73
N GLU A 47 -2.91 0.15 23.80
CA GLU A 47 -1.80 1.05 23.51
C GLU A 47 -1.50 1.15 22.00
N THR A 48 -0.91 2.27 21.60
CA THR A 48 -0.47 2.50 20.22
C THR A 48 1.05 2.57 20.14
N TYR A 49 1.63 1.82 19.21
CA TYR A 49 3.07 1.74 19.01
C TYR A 49 3.45 2.28 17.63
N GLU A 50 4.48 3.11 17.56
CA GLU A 50 5.08 3.48 16.28
C GLU A 50 5.98 2.33 15.80
N ILE A 51 5.64 1.76 14.64
CA ILE A 51 6.45 0.75 13.96
C ILE A 51 7.19 1.43 12.82
N LYS A 52 8.50 1.24 12.75
CA LYS A 52 9.37 1.83 11.71
C LYS A 52 9.80 0.76 10.74
N LEU A 53 9.77 1.09 9.44
CA LEU A 53 10.18 0.22 8.35
C LEU A 53 11.20 0.95 7.48
N LYS A 54 12.20 0.23 7.01
CA LYS A 54 13.11 0.70 5.96
C LYS A 54 12.91 -0.10 4.69
N TYR A 55 13.15 0.54 3.56
CA TYR A 55 13.06 -0.08 2.25
C TYR A 55 13.99 0.57 1.25
N GLN A 56 14.39 -0.23 0.25
CA GLN A 56 15.21 0.22 -0.86
C GLN A 56 14.30 0.62 -2.03
N ARG A 57 14.38 1.88 -2.44
CA ARG A 57 13.76 2.32 -3.69
C ARG A 57 14.61 1.85 -4.87
N PRO A 58 14.04 1.25 -5.91
CA PRO A 58 14.80 0.86 -7.10
C PRO A 58 15.41 2.06 -7.83
N THR A 59 14.69 3.18 -7.87
CA THR A 59 15.16 4.44 -8.48
C THR A 59 14.63 5.66 -7.72
N SER A 60 15.20 6.83 -8.00
CA SER A 60 14.75 8.12 -7.46
C SER A 60 13.30 8.48 -7.81
N CYS A 61 12.74 7.88 -8.86
CA CYS A 61 11.35 8.09 -9.29
C CYS A 61 10.31 7.34 -8.47
N HIS A 62 10.71 6.35 -7.66
CA HIS A 62 9.77 5.63 -6.83
C HIS A 62 9.33 6.53 -5.67
N ILE A 63 8.06 6.90 -5.68
CA ILE A 63 7.44 7.76 -4.68
C ILE A 63 6.67 6.87 -3.72
N TYR A 64 6.89 7.03 -2.43
CA TYR A 64 6.10 6.36 -1.39
C TYR A 64 4.62 6.69 -1.53
N GLN A 65 3.76 5.67 -1.57
CA GLN A 65 2.30 5.81 -1.65
C GLN A 65 1.58 5.22 -0.45
N GLY A 66 2.31 4.61 0.49
CA GLY A 66 1.74 3.99 1.68
C GLY A 66 2.27 2.58 1.90
N LEU A 67 1.55 1.84 2.73
CA LEU A 67 1.80 0.44 2.99
C LEU A 67 0.74 -0.39 2.28
N TYR A 68 1.17 -1.47 1.64
CA TYR A 68 0.26 -2.59 1.46
C TYR A 68 0.06 -3.22 2.84
N TYR A 69 -1.20 -3.32 3.27
CA TYR A 69 -1.54 -3.79 4.60
C TYR A 69 -2.75 -4.70 4.53
N ASP A 70 -2.52 -6.00 4.73
CA ASP A 70 -3.57 -6.99 4.83
C ASP A 70 -3.71 -7.50 6.27
N LYS A 71 -4.96 -7.65 6.72
CA LYS A 71 -5.31 -8.06 8.07
C LYS A 71 -6.10 -9.37 8.02
N ASN A 72 -5.53 -10.41 8.64
CA ASN A 72 -6.23 -11.67 8.90
C ASN A 72 -6.12 -12.01 10.39
N LEU A 73 -7.20 -11.85 11.14
CA LEU A 73 -7.22 -11.98 12.61
C LEU A 73 -6.12 -11.11 13.26
N ASN A 74 -5.17 -11.70 13.98
CA ASN A 74 -4.00 -11.03 14.56
C ASN A 74 -2.75 -11.11 13.66
N THR A 75 -2.87 -11.62 12.44
CA THR A 75 -1.80 -11.53 11.45
C THR A 75 -1.90 -10.22 10.68
N ARG A 76 -0.75 -9.58 10.45
CA ARG A 76 -0.60 -8.37 9.61
C ARG A 76 0.42 -8.66 8.52
N THR A 77 -0.01 -8.65 7.27
CA THR A 77 0.90 -8.76 6.13
C THR A 77 1.22 -7.36 5.62
N ILE A 78 2.49 -7.00 5.60
CA ILE A 78 2.96 -5.64 5.37
C ILE A 78 4.00 -5.62 4.25
N ALA A 79 3.82 -4.71 3.30
CA ALA A 79 4.81 -4.36 2.29
C ALA A 79 4.77 -2.84 2.01
N ILE A 80 5.77 -2.34 1.29
CA ILE A 80 5.78 -0.92 0.91
C ILE A 80 5.10 -0.76 -0.44
N GLN A 81 4.15 0.17 -0.54
CA GLN A 81 3.55 0.55 -1.81
C GLN A 81 4.21 1.83 -2.32
N THR A 82 4.63 1.80 -3.58
CA THR A 82 5.19 2.96 -4.28
C THR A 82 4.49 3.19 -5.61
N ALA A 83 4.70 4.37 -6.18
CA ALA A 83 4.31 4.67 -7.54
C ALA A 83 5.43 5.35 -8.32
N THR A 84 5.41 5.14 -9.64
CA THR A 84 6.25 5.83 -10.62
C THR A 84 5.36 6.44 -11.69
N LYS A 85 5.73 7.61 -12.24
CA LYS A 85 5.01 8.16 -13.40
C LYS A 85 5.37 7.35 -14.66
N ALA A 86 4.37 7.03 -15.46
CA ALA A 86 4.56 6.34 -16.73
C ALA A 86 5.46 7.17 -17.65
N ASN A 87 6.37 6.50 -18.36
CA ASN A 87 7.33 7.10 -19.29
C ASN A 87 8.30 8.12 -18.65
N GLN A 88 8.37 8.19 -17.31
CA GLN A 88 9.36 9.03 -16.66
C GLN A 88 10.75 8.42 -16.83
N VAL A 89 11.71 9.24 -17.28
CA VAL A 89 13.13 8.85 -17.30
C VAL A 89 13.68 8.97 -15.89
N CYS A 90 14.24 7.87 -15.38
CA CYS A 90 14.73 7.74 -14.02
C CYS A 90 16.24 7.55 -14.00
N THR A 91 16.88 8.05 -12.94
CA THR A 91 18.30 7.75 -12.70
C THR A 91 18.46 6.27 -12.35
N LEU A 92 19.54 5.65 -12.85
CA LEU A 92 19.91 4.28 -12.48
C LEU A 92 20.70 4.21 -11.18
N GLU A 93 21.08 5.36 -10.62
CA GLU A 93 21.71 5.43 -9.31
C GLU A 93 20.72 4.97 -8.23
N LEU A 94 21.17 4.00 -7.43
CA LEU A 94 20.40 3.45 -6.32
C LEU A 94 20.33 4.49 -5.19
N PRO A 95 19.13 5.00 -4.84
CA PRO A 95 18.99 5.94 -3.73
C PRO A 95 19.37 5.30 -2.38
N PRO A 96 19.64 6.09 -1.34
CA PRO A 96 19.79 5.55 0.01
C PRO A 96 18.47 4.92 0.50
N LEU A 97 18.58 4.01 1.48
CA LEU A 97 17.43 3.42 2.16
C LEU A 97 16.50 4.51 2.68
N SER A 98 15.21 4.32 2.43
CA SER A 98 14.15 5.21 2.89
C SER A 98 13.51 4.62 4.14
N GLU A 99 13.11 5.48 5.08
CA GLU A 99 12.44 5.10 6.34
C GLU A 99 11.01 5.65 6.34
N VAL A 100 10.06 4.82 6.77
CA VAL A 100 8.65 5.20 6.99
C VAL A 100 8.19 4.62 8.32
N SER A 101 7.21 5.26 8.94
CA SER A 101 6.59 4.75 10.16
C SER A 101 5.08 4.74 10.06
N PHE A 102 4.45 3.89 10.86
CA PHE A 102 3.01 3.87 11.05
C PHE A 102 2.66 3.54 12.50
N ASN A 103 1.52 4.04 12.94
CA ASN A 103 1.00 3.78 14.27
C ASN A 103 0.14 2.53 14.28
N PHE A 104 0.46 1.59 15.16
CA PHE A 104 -0.23 0.33 15.34
C PHE A 104 -0.95 0.30 16.68
N LEU A 105 -2.28 0.34 16.64
CA LEU A 105 -3.14 0.19 17.82
C LEU A 105 -3.36 -1.29 18.12
N VAL A 106 -3.07 -1.70 19.36
CA VAL A 106 -3.22 -3.07 19.84
C VAL A 106 -4.66 -3.30 20.30
N THR A 107 -5.44 -4.05 19.53
CA THR A 107 -6.90 -4.24 19.78
C THR A 107 -7.31 -5.66 20.15
N ALA A 108 -6.36 -6.56 20.40
CA ALA A 108 -6.63 -7.98 20.64
C ALA A 108 -5.58 -8.53 21.60
N THR A 109 -5.98 -9.53 22.38
CA THR A 109 -5.11 -10.28 23.31
C THR A 109 -4.40 -11.44 22.59
N GLY A 110 -3.48 -12.11 23.29
CA GLY A 110 -2.70 -13.21 22.73
C GLY A 110 -1.44 -12.67 22.07
N SER A 111 -1.23 -12.97 20.79
CA SER A 111 -0.09 -12.48 20.02
C SER A 111 -0.50 -11.89 18.68
N TYR A 112 0.38 -11.06 18.14
CA TYR A 112 0.31 -10.55 16.77
C TYR A 112 1.43 -11.17 15.94
N ILE A 113 1.11 -11.58 14.72
CA ILE A 113 2.09 -12.07 13.74
C ILE A 113 2.24 -11.00 12.66
N PHE A 114 3.42 -10.42 12.53
CA PHE A 114 3.76 -9.54 11.41
C PHE A 114 4.46 -10.34 10.33
N LYS A 115 3.96 -10.28 9.10
CA LYS A 115 4.54 -10.87 7.90
C LYS A 115 5.05 -9.75 7.01
N PHE A 116 6.35 -9.52 7.02
CA PHE A 116 6.99 -8.51 6.18
C PHE A 116 7.38 -9.11 4.84
N TYR A 117 6.88 -8.53 3.75
CA TYR A 117 7.22 -8.98 2.40
C TYR A 117 8.72 -8.79 2.09
N LYS A 118 9.35 -9.81 1.51
CA LYS A 118 10.79 -9.87 1.20
C LYS A 118 11.10 -10.05 -0.29
N GLY A 119 10.13 -9.77 -1.15
CA GLY A 119 10.28 -9.98 -2.59
C GLY A 119 9.76 -11.35 -3.01
N LYS A 120 10.22 -11.82 -4.16
CA LYS A 120 9.83 -13.12 -4.71
C LYS A 120 11.03 -14.06 -4.80
N ASP A 121 10.77 -15.35 -4.73
CA ASP A 121 11.77 -16.39 -5.02
C ASP A 121 11.95 -16.60 -6.54
N ALA A 122 12.78 -17.59 -6.88
CA ALA A 122 13.04 -17.96 -8.28
C ALA A 122 11.82 -18.52 -9.03
N ASP A 123 10.78 -18.96 -8.31
CA ASP A 123 9.51 -19.45 -8.88
C ASP A 123 8.44 -18.35 -8.96
N ASP A 124 8.80 -17.08 -8.76
CA ASP A 124 7.88 -15.93 -8.68
C ASP A 124 6.89 -16.00 -7.49
N LYS A 125 7.20 -16.76 -6.43
CA LYS A 125 6.37 -16.84 -5.22
C LYS A 125 6.81 -15.79 -4.20
N ASN A 126 5.83 -15.14 -3.56
CA ASN A 126 6.08 -14.13 -2.54
C ASN A 126 6.74 -14.73 -1.29
N LEU A 127 7.83 -14.11 -0.85
CA LEU A 127 8.55 -14.43 0.37
C LEU A 127 8.16 -13.48 1.49
N PHE A 128 8.08 -14.01 2.71
CA PHE A 128 7.75 -13.23 3.90
C PHE A 128 8.65 -13.61 5.07
N GLU A 129 9.11 -12.61 5.81
CA GLU A 129 9.69 -12.79 7.14
C GLU A 129 8.58 -12.62 8.18
N SER A 130 8.44 -13.57 9.09
CA SER A 130 7.37 -13.57 10.11
C SER A 130 7.93 -13.36 11.51
N VAL A 131 7.35 -12.42 12.25
CA VAL A 131 7.70 -12.14 13.66
C VAL A 131 6.44 -12.17 14.50
N GLU A 132 6.48 -12.89 15.62
CA GLU A 132 5.40 -12.94 16.59
C GLU A 132 5.73 -12.07 17.81
N ILE A 133 4.83 -11.16 18.17
CA ILE A 133 4.93 -10.28 19.34
C ILE A 133 3.77 -10.55 20.29
N GLN A 134 4.09 -10.81 21.56
CA GLN A 134 3.11 -11.12 22.59
C GLN A 134 2.42 -9.85 23.12
N VAL A 135 1.13 -9.96 23.40
CA VAL A 135 0.35 -8.95 24.12
C VAL A 135 0.33 -9.33 25.58
N ILE A 136 1.07 -8.57 26.38
CA ILE A 136 1.16 -8.75 27.83
C ILE A 136 0.08 -7.93 28.54
N PRO A 137 -0.40 -8.38 29.72
CA PRO A 137 -1.32 -7.64 30.57
C PRO A 137 -0.80 -6.26 31.00
#